data_AF-W5WFR1-F1
#
_entry.id   AF-W5WFR1-F1
#
_cell.length_a   1.000
_cell.length_b   1.000
_cell.length_c   1.000
_cell.angle_alpha   90.00
_cell.angle_beta   90.00
_cell.angle_gamma   90.00
#
_symmetry.space_group_name_H-M   'P 1'
#
loop_
_entity.id
_entity.type
_entity.pdbx_description
1 polymer ?
#
loop_
_entity_poly.entity_id
_entity_poly.type
_entity_poly.pdbx_seq_one_letter_code
_entity_poly.pdbx_strand_id
1 'polypeptide(L)'
;MTPTQARRAEVNDAVKRIVALESRLSLAPHEIPDAEPLNGDLLKVNSLGFLGMLVRLEDELDVTLPDDLFTGRTFHTVADLTGVVLLAVGEQS
;
A
#
# COMPACT_ATOMS: atom_id res chain seq x y z
N MET A 1 -15.66 2.10 16.55
CA MET A 1 -14.57 2.45 15.60
C MET A 1 -14.52 3.96 15.50
N THR A 2 -13.34 4.55 15.68
CA THR A 2 -13.12 5.98 15.42
C THR A 2 -12.89 6.20 13.92
N PRO A 3 -13.21 7.38 13.35
CA PRO A 3 -13.04 7.66 11.92
C PRO A 3 -11.60 7.39 11.43
N THR A 4 -10.59 7.66 12.26
CA THR A 4 -9.18 7.38 11.95
C THR A 4 -8.85 5.88 11.86
N GLN A 5 -9.50 5.05 12.69
CA GLN A 5 -9.30 3.60 12.66
C GLN A 5 -9.96 2.94 11.45
N ALA A 6 -11.15 3.45 11.05
CA ALA A 6 -11.82 3.00 9.83
C ALA A 6 -10.97 3.34 8.59
N ARG A 7 -10.46 4.58 8.49
CA ARG A 7 -9.59 5.00 7.40
C ARG A 7 -8.33 4.13 7.30
N ARG A 8 -7.70 3.81 8.43
CA ARG A 8 -6.54 2.90 8.48
C ARG A 8 -6.87 1.52 7.92
N ALA A 9 -8.03 0.96 8.29
CA ALA A 9 -8.45 -0.34 7.80
C ALA A 9 -8.70 -0.32 6.28
N GLU A 10 -9.35 0.73 5.76
CA GLU A 10 -9.58 0.92 4.32
C GLU A 10 -8.26 1.01 3.55
N VAL A 11 -7.32 1.84 3.98
CA VAL A 11 -6.01 1.97 3.32
C VAL A 11 -5.24 0.65 3.38
N ASN A 12 -5.25 -0.04 4.52
CA ASN A 12 -4.56 -1.33 4.65
C ASN A 12 -5.16 -2.41 3.72
N ASP A 13 -6.48 -2.47 3.61
CA ASP A 13 -7.16 -3.42 2.72
C ASP A 13 -6.87 -3.12 1.25
N ALA A 14 -6.94 -1.85 0.84
CA ALA A 14 -6.61 -1.38 -0.50
C ALA A 14 -5.16 -1.75 -0.87
N VAL A 15 -4.19 -1.40 -0.02
CA VAL A 15 -2.78 -1.73 -0.24
C VAL A 15 -2.59 -3.24 -0.38
N LYS A 16 -3.17 -4.04 0.53
CA LYS A 16 -3.03 -5.51 0.52
C LYS A 16 -3.69 -6.14 -0.71
N ARG A 17 -4.83 -5.62 -1.16
CA ARG A 17 -5.48 -6.07 -2.40
C ARG A 17 -4.59 -5.81 -3.61
N ILE A 18 -4.02 -4.61 -3.73
CA ILE A 18 -3.20 -4.27 -4.90
C ILE A 18 -1.88 -5.04 -4.91
N VAL A 19 -1.18 -5.20 -3.78
CA VAL A 19 0.06 -6.02 -3.73
C VAL A 19 -0.21 -7.48 -4.07
N ALA A 20 -1.37 -8.03 -3.69
CA ALA A 20 -1.79 -9.38 -4.06
C ALA A 20 -2.00 -9.51 -5.56
N LEU A 21 -2.69 -8.53 -6.16
CA LEU A 21 -2.96 -8.48 -7.61
C LEU A 21 -1.65 -8.35 -8.42
N GLU A 22 -0.76 -7.44 -8.04
CA GLU A 22 0.53 -7.25 -8.72
C GLU A 22 1.43 -8.48 -8.58
N SER A 23 1.42 -9.13 -7.42
CA SER A 23 2.15 -10.39 -7.20
C SER A 23 1.46 -11.61 -7.82
N ARG A 24 0.28 -11.42 -8.46
CA ARG A 24 -0.57 -12.48 -9.03
C ARG A 24 -0.92 -13.58 -8.04
N LEU A 25 -1.06 -13.21 -6.77
CA LEU A 25 -1.42 -14.12 -5.70
C LEU A 25 -2.93 -14.33 -5.69
N SER A 26 -3.34 -15.56 -5.40
CA SER A 26 -4.76 -15.90 -5.13
C SER A 26 -5.08 -15.82 -3.64
N LEU A 27 -4.35 -14.99 -2.89
CA LEU A 27 -4.53 -14.78 -1.46
C LEU A 27 -5.47 -13.61 -1.22
N ALA A 28 -6.29 -13.73 -0.18
CA ALA A 28 -7.12 -12.63 0.27
C ALA A 28 -6.27 -11.58 1.01
N PRO A 29 -6.66 -10.29 1.01
CA PRO A 29 -5.92 -9.23 1.68
C PRO A 29 -5.60 -9.55 3.15
N HIS A 30 -6.55 -10.15 3.88
CA HIS A 30 -6.38 -10.50 5.29
C HIS A 30 -5.35 -11.60 5.55
N GLU A 31 -4.94 -12.36 4.53
CA GLU A 31 -3.92 -13.41 4.63
C GLU A 31 -2.50 -12.84 4.50
N ILE A 32 -2.35 -11.59 4.06
CA ILE A 32 -1.05 -10.94 3.87
C ILE A 32 -0.67 -10.22 5.18
N PRO A 33 0.42 -10.65 5.85
CA PRO A 33 0.86 -9.99 7.08
C PRO A 33 1.42 -8.60 6.77
N ASP A 34 1.21 -7.63 7.68
CA ASP A 34 1.72 -6.26 7.48
C ASP A 34 3.26 -6.20 7.45
N ALA A 35 3.92 -7.14 8.13
CA ALA A 35 5.38 -7.27 8.12
C ALA A 35 5.91 -7.98 6.87
N GLU A 36 5.04 -8.41 5.95
CA GLU A 36 5.46 -9.09 4.73
C GLU A 36 6.33 -8.15 3.88
N PRO A 37 7.52 -8.59 3.44
CA PRO A 37 8.33 -7.84 2.51
C PRO A 37 7.64 -7.65 1.15
N LEU A 38 7.65 -6.44 0.60
CA LEU A 38 7.09 -6.14 -0.73
C LEU A 38 7.80 -6.91 -1.86
N ASN A 39 9.09 -7.20 -1.65
CA ASN A 39 9.91 -8.00 -2.54
C ASN A 39 10.60 -9.11 -1.74
N GLY A 40 9.83 -10.14 -1.38
CA GLY A 40 10.30 -11.31 -0.65
C GLY A 40 9.83 -12.61 -1.29
N ASP A 41 9.64 -13.64 -0.47
CA ASP A 41 9.21 -14.96 -0.94
C ASP A 41 7.75 -14.97 -1.41
N LEU A 42 6.87 -14.26 -0.68
CA LEU A 42 5.44 -14.20 -0.98
C LEU A 42 5.11 -13.12 -2.03
N LEU A 43 5.44 -11.86 -1.73
CA LEU A 43 5.21 -10.72 -2.63
C LEU A 43 6.42 -10.51 -3.53
N LYS A 44 6.18 -10.25 -4.81
CA LYS A 44 7.24 -10.04 -5.80
C LYS A 44 7.04 -8.72 -6.54
N VAL A 45 6.87 -7.65 -5.76
CA VAL A 45 6.70 -6.31 -6.31
C VAL A 45 8.06 -5.77 -6.72
N ASN A 46 8.30 -5.70 -8.04
CA ASN A 46 9.47 -5.04 -8.60
C ASN A 46 9.26 -3.52 -8.71
N SER A 47 10.30 -2.74 -8.99
CA SER A 47 10.20 -1.27 -9.02
C SER A 47 9.17 -0.73 -10.03
N LEU A 48 8.93 -1.42 -11.14
CA LEU A 48 7.93 -1.02 -12.13
C LEU A 48 6.50 -1.36 -11.67
N GLY A 49 6.30 -2.55 -11.10
CA GLY A 49 5.04 -2.97 -10.50
C GLY A 49 4.69 -2.14 -9.27
N PHE A 50 5.70 -1.67 -8.53
CA PHE A 50 5.52 -0.73 -7.43
C PHE A 50 4.92 0.59 -7.92
N LEU A 51 5.50 1.20 -8.97
CA LEU A 51 4.96 2.43 -9.55
C LEU A 51 3.54 2.22 -10.11
N GLY A 52 3.29 1.10 -10.80
CA GLY A 52 1.95 0.76 -11.31
C GLY A 52 0.92 0.58 -10.19
N MET A 53 1.33 0.01 -9.06
CA MET A 53 0.51 -0.11 -7.87
C MET A 53 0.18 1.25 -7.25
N LEU A 54 1.14 2.18 -7.17
CA LEU A 54 0.89 3.51 -6.61
C LEU A 54 -0.20 4.24 -7.39
N VAL A 55 -0.12 4.23 -8.73
CA VAL A 55 -1.15 4.85 -9.59
C VAL A 55 -2.53 4.22 -9.37
N ARG A 56 -2.60 2.90 -9.18
CA ARG A 56 -3.87 2.22 -8.84
C ARG A 56 -4.40 2.61 -7.46
N LEU A 57 -3.50 2.79 -6.51
CA LEU A 57 -3.86 3.13 -5.14
C LEU A 57 -4.36 4.58 -5.04
N GLU A 58 -3.78 5.49 -5.81
CA GLU A 58 -4.27 6.86 -5.99
C GLU A 58 -5.72 6.87 -6.52
N ASP A 59 -5.98 6.09 -7.57
CA ASP A 59 -7.32 5.95 -8.17
C ASP A 59 -8.33 5.30 -7.21
N GLU A 60 -7.93 4.23 -6.50
CA GLU A 60 -8.82 3.50 -5.58
C GLU A 60 -9.17 4.30 -4.32
N LEU A 61 -8.22 5.10 -3.81
CA LEU A 61 -8.42 5.91 -2.60
C LEU A 61 -8.85 7.35 -2.88
N ASP A 62 -8.95 7.74 -4.16
CA ASP A 62 -9.20 9.12 -4.61
C ASP A 62 -8.23 10.11 -3.94
N VAL A 63 -6.94 9.78 -3.96
CA VAL A 63 -5.87 10.62 -3.39
C VAL A 63 -4.72 10.79 -4.38
N THR A 64 -3.96 11.85 -4.19
CA THR A 64 -2.67 12.04 -4.87
C THR A 64 -1.56 11.68 -3.91
N LEU A 65 -0.66 10.79 -4.34
CA LEU A 65 0.54 10.36 -3.62
C LEU A 65 1.75 11.09 -4.21
N PRO A 66 2.19 12.23 -3.63
CA PRO A 66 3.32 12.97 -4.19
C PRO A 66 4.60 12.13 -4.21
N ASP A 67 5.34 12.18 -5.33
CA ASP A 67 6.60 11.44 -5.52
C ASP A 67 7.65 11.71 -4.43
N ASP A 68 7.60 12.88 -3.80
CA ASP A 68 8.47 13.28 -2.69
C ASP A 68 8.32 12.35 -1.47
N LEU A 69 7.13 11.78 -1.24
CA LEU A 69 6.89 10.79 -0.18
C LEU A 69 7.73 9.53 -0.37
N PHE A 70 8.07 9.22 -1.61
CA PHE A 70 8.83 8.03 -1.99
C PHE A 70 10.31 8.34 -2.26
N THR A 71 10.65 9.61 -2.44
CA THR A 71 12.01 10.05 -2.72
C THR A 71 12.89 9.87 -1.48
N GLY A 72 13.97 9.09 -1.62
CA GLY A 72 14.93 8.84 -0.53
C GLY A 72 14.42 7.92 0.59
N ARG A 73 13.24 7.28 0.42
CA ARG A 73 12.73 6.25 1.34
C ARG A 73 12.86 4.87 0.72
N THR A 74 13.11 3.87 1.57
CA THR A 74 13.17 2.47 1.14
C THR A 74 11.97 1.73 1.69
N PHE A 75 11.11 1.26 0.80
CA PHE A 75 9.93 0.49 1.14
C PHE A 75 10.27 -0.98 1.22
N HIS A 76 10.29 -1.53 2.43
CA HIS A 76 10.61 -2.94 2.65
C HIS A 76 9.36 -3.78 2.82
N THR A 77 8.33 -3.29 3.50
CA THR A 77 7.16 -4.09 3.94
C THR A 77 5.83 -3.44 3.58
N VAL A 78 4.76 -4.23 3.63
CA VAL A 78 3.37 -3.75 3.46
C VAL A 78 3.02 -2.66 4.48
N ALA A 79 3.49 -2.78 5.72
CA ALA A 79 3.30 -1.78 6.78
C ALA A 79 3.94 -0.42 6.44
N ASP A 80 5.13 -0.45 5.84
CA ASP A 80 5.85 0.76 5.45
C ASP A 80 5.08 1.55 4.37
N LEU A 81 4.61 0.83 3.35
CA LEU A 81 3.76 1.39 2.30
C LEU A 81 2.43 1.91 2.85
N THR A 82 1.75 1.11 3.67
CA THR A 82 0.48 1.51 4.32
C THR A 82 0.65 2.78 5.15
N GLY A 83 1.77 2.90 5.87
CA GLY A 83 2.09 4.05 6.70
C GLY A 83 2.22 5.34 5.88
N VAL A 84 2.93 5.29 4.76
CA VAL A 84 3.11 6.47 3.89
C VAL A 84 1.80 6.90 3.23
N VAL A 85 1.00 5.95 2.77
CA VAL A 85 -0.30 6.23 2.16
C VAL A 85 -1.26 6.83 3.20
N LEU A 86 -1.23 6.33 4.44
CA LEU A 86 -2.00 6.91 5.54
C LEU A 86 -1.62 8.35 5.85
N LEU A 87 -0.34 8.70 5.76
CA LEU A 87 0.11 10.08 5.92
C LEU A 87 -0.46 10.96 4.80
N ALA A 88 -0.35 10.52 3.55
CA ALA A 88 -0.88 11.26 2.40
C ALA A 88 -2.39 11.48 2.49
N VAL A 89 -3.15 10.44 2.88
CA VAL A 89 -4.60 10.50 3.06
C VAL A 89 -5.00 11.39 4.26
N GLY A 90 -4.19 11.40 5.32
CA GLY A 90 -4.44 12.20 6.53
C GLY A 90 -4.17 13.70 6.36
N GLU A 91 -3.20 14.07 5.53
CA GLU A 91 -2.87 15.48 5.20
C GLU A 91 -3.94 16.14 4.30
N GLN A 92 -4.77 15.34 3.63
CA GLN A 92 -5.84 15.80 2.73
C GLN A 92 -7.20 16.01 3.44
N SER A 93 -7.25 15.89 4.79
CA SER A 93 -8.48 15.99 5.60
C SER A 93 -8.65 17.35 6.29
#